data_AF-A0ABD5YD00-F1
#
_entry.id   AF-A0ABD5YD00-F1
#
_cell.length_a   1.000
_cell.length_b   1.000
_cell.length_c   1.000
_cell.angle_alpha   90.00
_cell.angle_beta   90.00
_cell.angle_gamma   90.00
#
_symmetry.space_group_name_H-M   'P 1'
#
loop_
_entity.id
_entity.type
_entity.pdbx_description
1 polymer ?
#
loop_
_entity_poly.entity_id
_entity_poly.type
_entity_poly.pdbx_seq_one_letter_code
_entity_poly.pdbx_strand_id
1 'polypeptide(L)'
;MEFPESPADLPDTPDTPKLAVMHPDTAAVEDGGDTPPNRVTQLYEQQAAKHEGETETRIYKNYALFLAPDADRMDAAIDEARRLEAIEALLDSPEQKADLSSEQIEELRERSDEAQLMLGELVRNVYRHLYYPDRDGLTHITIGATESNGGTTLVDAVQTTLEDKIVKRDAGARGSAHVQQKLWQQTQDAMSTEALVNQYAKKPGLDYLFSTKPIRETVSSLVSDHGYAYWDGESGTAYWVRTTEPETWPHPEPFAKSPDVETSIRDSDVQIGSDFVVYRDIDALVDDHLDEIDRPEQTVATCAECGAEVENPEGSEPYYCEEHQSDTTCSSCGKEVAASSCWTHADAARNASQTNPGRRARR
;
A
#
# COMPACT_ATOMS: atom_id res chain seq x y z
N MET A 1 -0.11 19.05 -27.87
CA MET A 1 -0.39 17.76 -27.22
C MET A 1 -0.57 16.79 -28.37
N GLU A 2 0.30 15.79 -28.47
CA GLU A 2 0.22 14.80 -29.56
C GLU A 2 -0.72 13.67 -29.15
N PHE A 3 -1.52 13.20 -30.10
CA PHE A 3 -2.38 12.03 -29.91
C PHE A 3 -1.52 10.77 -29.92
N PRO A 4 -1.78 9.77 -29.04
CA PRO A 4 -1.02 8.54 -29.06
C PRO A 4 -1.40 7.69 -30.27
N GLU A 5 -0.44 7.46 -31.16
CA GLU A 5 -0.58 6.71 -32.41
C GLU A 5 0.30 5.46 -32.45
N SER A 6 1.15 5.28 -31.45
CA SER A 6 2.06 4.16 -31.27
C SER A 6 2.05 3.68 -29.82
N PRO A 7 2.28 2.39 -29.54
CA PRO A 7 2.47 1.90 -28.17
C PRO A 7 3.54 2.64 -27.36
N ALA A 8 4.50 3.31 -28.04
CA ALA A 8 5.52 4.13 -27.41
C ALA A 8 4.99 5.49 -26.88
N ASP A 9 3.87 5.97 -27.40
CA ASP A 9 3.25 7.25 -27.00
C ASP A 9 2.51 7.15 -25.66
N LEU A 10 2.25 5.93 -25.21
CA LEU A 10 1.56 5.65 -23.96
C LEU A 10 2.47 4.84 -23.02
N PRO A 11 3.28 5.51 -22.18
CA PRO A 11 4.22 4.85 -21.27
C PRO A 11 3.55 3.80 -20.40
N ASP A 12 4.20 2.65 -20.20
CA ASP A 12 3.70 1.58 -19.34
C ASP A 12 4.32 1.68 -17.94
N THR A 13 3.71 2.48 -17.07
CA THR A 13 4.21 2.75 -15.71
C THR A 13 3.08 2.67 -14.68
N PRO A 14 3.37 2.26 -13.43
CA PRO A 14 2.37 2.06 -12.38
C PRO A 14 1.93 3.33 -11.63
N ASP A 15 2.53 4.48 -11.93
CA ASP A 15 2.49 5.68 -11.08
C ASP A 15 1.09 6.29 -10.99
N THR A 16 0.48 6.60 -12.14
CA THR A 16 -0.86 7.20 -12.20
C THR A 16 -1.67 6.67 -13.39
N PRO A 17 -3.00 6.61 -13.26
CA PRO A 17 -3.88 6.34 -14.39
C PRO A 17 -3.69 7.38 -15.49
N LYS A 18 -3.62 6.93 -16.75
CA LYS A 18 -3.41 7.76 -17.93
C LYS A 18 -4.67 7.78 -18.78
N LEU A 19 -5.08 8.99 -19.17
CA LEU A 19 -6.16 9.20 -20.13
C LEU A 19 -5.55 9.53 -21.49
N ALA A 20 -5.60 8.57 -22.41
CA ALA A 20 -5.24 8.74 -23.80
C ALA A 20 -6.42 9.36 -24.57
N VAL A 21 -6.30 10.63 -24.93
CA VAL A 21 -7.24 11.27 -25.87
C VAL A 21 -6.87 10.81 -27.27
N MET A 22 -7.81 10.21 -27.99
CA MET A 22 -7.54 9.51 -29.26
C MET A 22 -7.73 10.41 -30.49
N HIS A 23 -6.95 10.19 -31.55
CA HIS A 23 -7.08 11.01 -32.75
C HIS A 23 -8.41 10.73 -33.48
N PRO A 24 -9.10 11.76 -34.00
CA PRO A 24 -10.34 11.60 -34.75
C PRO A 24 -10.22 10.66 -35.96
N ASP A 25 -9.19 10.82 -36.78
CA ASP A 25 -9.03 10.01 -38.00
C ASP A 25 -8.70 8.52 -37.75
N THR A 26 -8.17 8.17 -36.58
CA THR A 26 -7.65 6.81 -36.32
C THR A 26 -8.49 6.01 -35.32
N ALA A 27 -9.35 6.70 -34.57
CA ALA A 27 -10.10 6.13 -33.46
C ALA A 27 -11.48 6.75 -33.26
N ALA A 28 -12.04 7.42 -34.28
CA ALA A 28 -13.45 7.78 -34.29
C ALA A 28 -14.34 6.55 -34.04
N VAL A 29 -15.34 6.74 -33.21
CA VAL A 29 -16.30 5.71 -32.80
C VAL A 29 -17.58 5.89 -33.59
N GLU A 30 -17.99 4.81 -34.25
CA GLU A 30 -19.25 4.66 -34.95
C GLU A 30 -20.18 3.71 -34.14
N ASP A 31 -21.46 3.67 -34.51
CA ASP A 31 -22.45 2.72 -33.96
C ASP A 31 -22.54 2.68 -32.42
N GLY A 32 -22.26 3.81 -31.76
CA GLY A 32 -22.41 3.94 -30.32
C GLY A 32 -21.28 3.33 -29.48
N GLY A 33 -20.27 2.68 -30.07
CA GLY A 33 -19.06 2.23 -29.38
C GLY A 33 -19.08 0.85 -28.73
N ASP A 34 -19.96 -0.04 -29.21
CA ASP A 34 -19.97 -1.45 -28.77
C ASP A 34 -18.64 -2.18 -29.04
N THR A 35 -17.93 -1.79 -30.10
CA THR A 35 -16.61 -2.34 -30.44
C THR A 35 -15.54 -1.26 -30.33
N PRO A 36 -14.52 -1.43 -29.47
CA PRO A 36 -13.41 -0.48 -29.37
C PRO A 36 -12.68 -0.32 -30.72
N PRO A 37 -12.27 0.90 -31.10
CA PRO A 37 -11.45 1.12 -32.28
C PRO A 37 -10.15 0.30 -32.23
N ASN A 38 -9.67 -0.16 -33.39
CA ASN A 38 -8.44 -0.98 -33.48
C ASN A 38 -7.24 -0.32 -32.80
N ARG A 39 -7.11 1.01 -32.93
CA ARG A 39 -6.04 1.77 -32.28
C ARG A 39 -6.12 1.70 -30.76
N VAL A 40 -7.32 1.81 -30.20
CA VAL A 40 -7.56 1.70 -28.75
C VAL A 40 -7.16 0.30 -28.27
N THR A 41 -7.60 -0.75 -28.95
CA THR A 41 -7.23 -2.13 -28.63
C THR A 41 -5.71 -2.34 -28.69
N GLN A 42 -5.05 -1.83 -29.74
CA GLN A 42 -3.60 -1.94 -29.89
C GLN A 42 -2.86 -1.30 -28.71
N LEU A 43 -3.19 -0.06 -28.36
CA LEU A 43 -2.54 0.67 -27.28
C LEU A 43 -2.83 0.07 -25.89
N TYR A 44 -4.00 -0.54 -25.72
CA TYR A 44 -4.37 -1.26 -24.51
C TYR A 44 -3.57 -2.55 -24.33
N GLU A 45 -3.36 -3.29 -25.41
CA GLU A 45 -2.67 -4.58 -25.37
C GLU A 45 -1.15 -4.46 -25.38
N GLN A 46 -0.62 -3.42 -26.03
CA GLN A 46 0.79 -3.31 -26.38
C GLN A 46 1.46 -2.11 -25.72
N GLN A 47 2.75 -2.26 -25.45
CA GLN A 47 3.67 -1.20 -25.05
C GLN A 47 4.97 -1.28 -25.87
N ALA A 48 5.68 -0.17 -25.96
CA ALA A 48 6.99 -0.12 -26.61
C ALA A 48 7.88 0.94 -25.95
N ALA A 49 9.18 0.66 -25.84
CA ALA A 49 10.14 1.60 -25.25
C ALA A 49 10.44 2.81 -26.15
N LYS A 50 10.25 2.68 -27.46
CA LYS A 50 10.51 3.72 -28.46
C LYS A 50 9.69 3.49 -29.73
N HIS A 51 9.49 4.54 -30.51
CA HIS A 51 8.89 4.43 -31.83
C HIS A 51 9.68 3.47 -32.72
N GLU A 52 8.96 2.71 -33.56
CA GLU A 52 9.53 1.69 -34.46
C GLU A 52 10.33 0.58 -33.75
N GLY A 53 10.22 0.47 -32.42
CA GLY A 53 10.79 -0.62 -31.63
C GLY A 53 9.95 -1.89 -31.64
N GLU A 54 10.49 -2.94 -31.01
CA GLU A 54 9.72 -4.15 -30.73
C GLU A 54 8.58 -3.84 -29.75
N THR A 55 7.40 -4.41 -30.03
CA THR A 55 6.23 -4.28 -29.16
C THR A 55 6.17 -5.43 -28.18
N GLU A 56 5.82 -5.11 -26.94
CA GLU A 56 5.63 -6.06 -25.86
C GLU A 56 4.18 -6.00 -25.35
N THR A 57 3.78 -7.01 -24.59
CA THR A 57 2.47 -6.97 -23.92
C THR A 57 2.50 -5.93 -22.79
N ARG A 58 1.49 -5.07 -22.75
CA ARG A 58 1.31 -4.09 -21.67
C ARG A 58 1.14 -4.79 -20.31
N ILE A 59 1.89 -4.33 -19.32
CA ILE A 59 1.88 -4.84 -17.95
C ILE A 59 0.86 -4.07 -17.11
N TYR A 60 0.86 -2.73 -17.17
CA TYR A 60 0.00 -1.87 -16.34
C TYR A 60 -1.30 -1.52 -17.05
N LYS A 61 -2.01 -2.56 -17.51
CA LYS A 61 -3.22 -2.43 -18.33
C LYS A 61 -4.34 -1.66 -17.64
N ASN A 62 -4.46 -1.75 -16.31
CA ASN A 62 -5.54 -1.07 -15.60
C ASN A 62 -5.41 0.46 -15.67
N TYR A 63 -4.21 0.99 -15.93
CA TYR A 63 -3.96 2.44 -15.97
C TYR A 63 -3.98 3.05 -17.38
N ALA A 64 -4.41 2.30 -18.39
CA ALA A 64 -4.58 2.79 -19.75
C ALA A 64 -6.08 3.01 -20.04
N LEU A 65 -6.54 4.26 -19.92
CA LEU A 65 -7.90 4.68 -20.25
C LEU A 65 -7.88 5.44 -21.58
N PHE A 66 -8.94 5.34 -22.37
CA PHE A 66 -9.01 5.94 -23.70
C PHE A 66 -10.28 6.75 -23.88
N LEU A 67 -10.13 8.01 -24.30
CA LEU A 67 -11.23 8.88 -24.65
C LEU A 67 -11.25 9.09 -26.17
N ALA A 68 -12.24 8.49 -26.81
CA ALA A 68 -12.39 8.48 -28.24
C ALA A 68 -13.49 9.44 -28.73
N PRO A 69 -13.32 10.03 -29.93
CA PRO A 69 -14.29 10.93 -30.52
C PRO A 69 -15.49 10.18 -31.11
N ASP A 70 -16.68 10.79 -31.01
CA ASP A 70 -17.94 10.37 -31.62
C ASP A 70 -17.98 10.87 -33.07
N ALA A 71 -18.01 9.92 -34.04
CA ALA A 71 -17.93 10.23 -35.47
C ALA A 71 -19.08 11.13 -35.94
N ASP A 72 -20.30 10.91 -35.43
CA ASP A 72 -21.51 11.64 -35.84
C ASP A 72 -21.48 13.12 -35.41
N ARG A 73 -20.59 13.48 -34.48
CA ARG A 73 -20.47 14.83 -33.92
C ARG A 73 -19.30 15.62 -34.50
N MET A 74 -18.42 14.96 -35.25
CA MET A 74 -17.20 15.57 -35.75
C MET A 74 -17.47 16.67 -36.77
N ASP A 75 -18.41 16.46 -37.69
CA ASP A 75 -18.67 17.40 -38.79
C ASP A 75 -18.98 18.82 -38.29
N ALA A 76 -19.83 18.93 -37.26
CA ALA A 76 -20.16 20.22 -36.67
C ALA A 76 -18.94 20.90 -36.03
N ALA A 77 -18.10 20.13 -35.33
CA ALA A 77 -16.87 20.65 -34.72
C ALA A 77 -15.86 21.11 -35.78
N ILE A 78 -15.72 20.36 -36.88
CA ILE A 78 -14.82 20.68 -37.98
C ILE A 78 -15.28 21.96 -38.70
N ASP A 79 -16.58 22.09 -38.96
CA ASP A 79 -17.12 23.28 -39.62
C ASP A 79 -16.96 24.54 -38.76
N GLU A 80 -17.13 24.43 -37.43
CA GLU A 80 -16.88 25.54 -36.52
C GLU A 80 -15.39 25.88 -36.40
N ALA A 81 -14.51 24.87 -36.41
CA ALA A 81 -13.06 25.10 -36.45
C ALA A 81 -12.63 25.83 -37.72
N ARG A 82 -13.16 25.45 -38.89
CA ARG A 82 -12.91 26.14 -40.17
C ARG A 82 -13.43 27.58 -40.15
N ARG A 83 -14.59 27.81 -39.53
CA ARG A 83 -15.15 29.15 -39.36
C ARG A 83 -14.25 30.02 -38.49
N LEU A 84 -13.78 29.51 -37.36
CA LEU A 84 -12.84 30.20 -36.48
C LEU A 84 -11.54 30.52 -37.20
N GLU A 85 -10.93 29.53 -37.87
CA GLU A 85 -9.70 29.71 -38.65
C GLU A 85 -9.88 30.79 -39.73
N ALA A 86 -11.03 30.82 -40.43
CA ALA A 86 -11.31 31.84 -41.41
C ALA A 86 -11.40 33.25 -40.80
N ILE A 87 -12.03 33.40 -39.62
CA ILE A 87 -12.12 34.68 -38.90
C ILE A 87 -10.73 35.13 -38.43
N GLU A 88 -9.95 34.21 -37.85
CA GLU A 88 -8.58 34.47 -37.39
C GLU A 88 -7.67 34.86 -38.56
N ALA A 89 -7.78 34.19 -39.71
CA ALA A 89 -7.03 34.53 -40.91
C ALA A 89 -7.34 35.95 -41.42
N LEU A 90 -8.61 36.37 -41.38
CA LEU A 90 -9.02 37.74 -41.72
C LEU A 90 -8.42 38.75 -40.74
N LEU A 91 -8.43 38.42 -39.44
CA LEU A 91 -7.85 39.26 -38.41
C LEU A 91 -6.32 39.29 -38.56
N ASP A 92 -5.61 38.21 -38.80
CA ASP A 92 -4.14 38.24 -38.80
C ASP A 92 -3.53 38.83 -40.08
N SER A 93 -4.32 39.00 -41.15
CA SER A 93 -3.87 39.61 -42.40
C SER A 93 -3.83 41.14 -42.34
N PRO A 94 -2.65 41.80 -42.46
CA PRO A 94 -2.54 43.26 -42.46
C PRO A 94 -3.24 43.92 -43.65
N GLU A 95 -3.20 43.26 -44.81
CA GLU A 95 -3.84 43.74 -46.04
C GLU A 95 -5.36 43.75 -45.91
N GLN A 96 -5.94 42.66 -45.39
CA GLN A 96 -7.38 42.55 -45.21
C GLN A 96 -7.86 43.46 -44.07
N LYS A 97 -7.10 43.60 -42.98
CA LYS A 97 -7.38 44.57 -41.92
C LYS A 97 -7.38 46.02 -42.42
N ALA A 98 -6.54 46.38 -43.39
CA ALA A 98 -6.47 47.75 -43.91
C ALA A 98 -7.75 48.17 -44.66
N ASP A 99 -8.49 47.20 -45.21
CA ASP A 99 -9.76 47.40 -45.90
C ASP A 99 -10.97 47.39 -44.95
N LEU A 100 -10.77 47.13 -43.66
CA LEU A 100 -11.83 47.04 -42.65
C LEU A 100 -11.87 48.28 -41.74
N SER A 101 -13.07 48.68 -41.34
CA SER A 101 -13.27 49.71 -40.33
C SER A 101 -12.95 49.17 -38.92
N SER A 102 -12.70 50.07 -37.97
CA SER A 102 -12.52 49.70 -36.56
C SER A 102 -13.72 48.96 -35.98
N GLU A 103 -14.94 49.27 -36.43
CA GLU A 103 -16.18 48.60 -36.02
C GLU A 103 -16.24 47.17 -36.58
N GLN A 104 -15.85 46.95 -37.84
CA GLN A 104 -15.78 45.62 -38.45
C GLN A 104 -14.70 44.75 -37.81
N ILE A 105 -13.56 45.33 -37.42
CA ILE A 105 -12.51 44.62 -36.69
C ILE A 105 -13.03 44.16 -35.33
N GLU A 106 -13.80 45.00 -34.63
CA GLU A 106 -14.37 44.65 -33.34
C GLU A 106 -15.45 43.55 -33.48
N GLU A 107 -16.34 43.66 -34.48
CA GLU A 107 -17.33 42.62 -34.79
C GLU A 107 -16.65 41.27 -35.10
N LEU A 108 -15.54 41.27 -35.85
CA LEU A 108 -14.79 40.04 -36.13
C LEU A 108 -14.18 39.45 -34.86
N ARG A 109 -13.71 40.27 -33.91
CA ARG A 109 -13.21 39.77 -32.62
C ARG A 109 -14.32 39.15 -31.79
N GLU A 110 -15.46 39.81 -31.68
CA GLU A 110 -16.63 39.27 -30.97
C GLU A 110 -17.06 37.92 -31.56
N ARG A 111 -17.09 37.81 -32.90
CA ARG A 111 -17.39 36.56 -33.59
C ARG A 111 -16.31 35.50 -33.41
N SER A 112 -15.04 35.89 -33.28
CA SER A 112 -13.94 34.99 -32.96
C SER A 112 -14.13 34.39 -31.57
N ASP A 113 -14.44 35.22 -30.58
CA ASP A 113 -14.69 34.79 -29.19
C ASP A 113 -15.90 33.84 -29.11
N GLU A 114 -17.00 34.17 -29.81
CA GLU A 114 -18.18 33.31 -29.92
C GLU A 114 -17.84 31.95 -30.53
N ALA A 115 -17.12 31.94 -31.66
CA ALA A 115 -16.72 30.73 -32.36
C ALA A 115 -15.77 29.87 -31.51
N GLN A 116 -14.86 30.49 -30.77
CA GLN A 116 -13.95 29.77 -29.86
C GLN A 116 -14.71 29.08 -28.71
N LEU A 117 -15.70 29.76 -28.12
CA LEU A 117 -16.55 29.17 -27.08
C LEU A 117 -17.37 27.99 -27.62
N MET A 118 -17.99 28.17 -28.80
CA MET A 118 -18.79 27.15 -29.46
C MET A 118 -17.95 25.94 -29.86
N LEU A 119 -16.76 26.15 -30.45
CA LEU A 119 -15.83 25.07 -30.77
C LEU A 119 -15.44 24.29 -29.52
N GLY A 120 -15.17 24.97 -28.41
CA GLY A 120 -14.90 24.31 -27.14
C GLY A 120 -16.04 23.39 -26.69
N GLU A 121 -17.29 23.83 -26.80
CA GLU A 121 -18.47 23.00 -26.49
C GLU A 121 -18.60 21.80 -27.44
N LEU A 122 -18.40 22.02 -28.74
CA LEU A 122 -18.46 20.96 -29.74
C LEU A 122 -17.37 19.90 -29.50
N VAL A 123 -16.13 20.31 -29.23
CA VAL A 123 -15.02 19.38 -28.93
C VAL A 123 -15.33 18.53 -27.70
N ARG A 124 -15.90 19.11 -26.64
CA ARG A 124 -16.31 18.35 -25.44
C ARG A 124 -17.43 17.35 -25.73
N ASN A 125 -18.31 17.68 -26.68
CA ASN A 125 -19.35 16.77 -27.13
C ASN A 125 -18.84 15.69 -28.08
N VAL A 126 -17.77 15.95 -28.83
CA VAL A 126 -17.10 14.96 -29.69
C VAL A 126 -16.39 13.92 -28.82
N TYR A 127 -15.57 14.33 -27.86
CA TYR A 127 -14.80 13.41 -27.01
C TYR A 127 -15.62 12.86 -25.84
N ARG A 128 -16.37 11.79 -26.10
CA ARG A 128 -17.33 11.24 -25.13
C ARG A 128 -17.31 9.72 -24.96
N HIS A 129 -16.63 8.98 -25.84
CA HIS A 129 -16.57 7.53 -25.73
C HIS A 129 -15.38 7.14 -24.87
N LEU A 130 -15.65 6.76 -23.63
CA LEU A 130 -14.65 6.36 -22.68
C LEU A 130 -14.53 4.83 -22.68
N TYR A 131 -13.36 4.33 -23.04
CA TYR A 131 -12.98 2.93 -22.87
C TYR A 131 -12.06 2.82 -21.67
N TYR A 132 -12.44 1.98 -20.71
CA TYR A 132 -11.66 1.77 -19.50
C TYR A 132 -11.50 0.28 -19.21
N PRO A 133 -10.39 -0.14 -18.56
CA PRO A 133 -10.15 -1.55 -18.27
C PRO A 133 -11.09 -2.08 -17.18
N ASP A 134 -11.70 -3.24 -17.42
CA ASP A 134 -12.40 -4.07 -16.45
C ASP A 134 -11.96 -5.54 -16.59
N ARG A 135 -12.52 -6.45 -15.78
CA ARG A 135 -12.09 -7.85 -15.67
C ARG A 135 -12.07 -8.61 -16.99
N ASP A 136 -13.01 -8.30 -17.88
CA ASP A 136 -13.22 -8.99 -19.15
C ASP A 136 -12.63 -8.24 -20.36
N GLY A 137 -11.81 -7.20 -20.12
CA GLY A 137 -11.20 -6.38 -21.17
C GLY A 137 -11.60 -4.91 -21.07
N LEU A 138 -11.71 -4.23 -22.20
CA LEU A 138 -12.16 -2.84 -22.23
C LEU A 138 -13.69 -2.77 -22.11
N THR A 139 -14.17 -2.00 -21.14
CA THR A 139 -15.57 -1.60 -21.02
C THR A 139 -15.75 -0.22 -21.63
N HIS A 140 -16.86 -0.05 -22.35
CA HIS A 140 -17.28 1.22 -22.92
C HIS A 140 -18.31 1.92 -22.03
N ILE A 141 -18.19 3.24 -21.92
CA ILE A 141 -19.24 4.11 -21.42
C ILE A 141 -19.26 5.40 -22.24
N THR A 142 -20.45 5.95 -22.43
CA THR A 142 -20.62 7.26 -23.08
C THR A 142 -20.79 8.34 -22.02
N ILE A 143 -19.91 9.33 -22.02
CA ILE A 143 -19.97 10.51 -21.14
C ILE A 143 -21.19 11.36 -21.54
N GLY A 144 -21.98 11.73 -20.53
CA GLY A 144 -23.20 12.50 -20.70
C GLY A 144 -22.91 13.98 -20.98
N ALA A 145 -23.78 14.63 -21.75
CA ALA A 145 -23.64 16.06 -22.04
C ALA A 145 -23.65 16.92 -20.76
N THR A 146 -24.34 16.50 -19.70
CA THR A 146 -24.36 17.21 -18.41
C THR A 146 -23.01 17.20 -17.70
N GLU A 147 -22.20 16.17 -17.90
CA GLU A 147 -20.86 16.01 -17.32
C GLU A 147 -19.82 16.85 -18.12
N SER A 148 -20.10 17.04 -19.41
CA SER A 148 -19.25 17.79 -20.34
C SER A 148 -19.58 19.29 -20.48
N ASN A 149 -20.64 19.79 -19.83
CA ASN A 149 -21.11 21.17 -19.94
C ASN A 149 -20.69 22.05 -18.75
N GLY A 150 -20.49 23.35 -18.99
CA GLY A 150 -20.36 24.35 -17.91
C GLY A 150 -18.95 24.54 -17.34
N GLY A 151 -17.95 24.73 -18.20
CA GLY A 151 -16.58 25.06 -17.77
C GLY A 151 -15.76 23.88 -17.22
N THR A 152 -16.30 22.66 -17.29
CA THR A 152 -15.59 21.42 -16.94
C THR A 152 -14.57 21.03 -18.03
N THR A 153 -13.47 20.44 -17.61
CA THR A 153 -12.47 19.85 -18.52
C THR A 153 -12.88 18.42 -18.89
N LEU A 154 -12.33 17.87 -19.99
CA LEU A 154 -12.53 16.45 -20.34
C LEU A 154 -12.11 15.51 -19.20
N VAL A 155 -11.06 15.88 -18.47
CA VAL A 155 -10.56 15.11 -17.33
C VAL A 155 -11.58 15.12 -16.19
N ASP A 156 -12.18 16.27 -15.88
CA ASP A 156 -13.22 16.36 -14.84
C ASP A 156 -14.45 15.53 -15.20
N ALA A 157 -14.84 15.54 -16.48
CA ALA A 157 -15.95 14.74 -16.97
C ALA A 157 -15.66 13.23 -16.79
N VAL A 158 -14.48 12.77 -17.22
CA VAL A 158 -14.04 11.37 -17.02
C VAL A 158 -13.99 10.99 -15.53
N GLN A 159 -13.44 11.86 -14.67
CA GLN A 159 -13.37 11.59 -13.24
C GLN A 159 -14.76 11.53 -12.59
N THR A 160 -15.70 12.35 -13.04
CA THR A 160 -17.10 12.33 -12.59
C THR A 160 -17.77 11.03 -13.04
N THR A 161 -17.62 10.64 -14.30
CA THR A 161 -18.17 9.39 -14.84
C THR A 161 -17.62 8.14 -14.13
N LEU A 162 -16.36 8.18 -13.67
CA LEU A 162 -15.69 7.07 -13.00
C LEU A 162 -15.58 7.23 -11.47
N GLU A 163 -16.38 8.11 -10.85
CA GLU A 163 -16.22 8.46 -9.43
C GLU A 163 -16.22 7.24 -8.49
N ASP A 164 -17.11 6.27 -8.73
CA ASP A 164 -17.21 5.04 -7.94
C ASP A 164 -16.04 4.07 -8.13
N LYS A 165 -15.21 4.28 -9.15
CA LYS A 165 -14.00 3.49 -9.46
C LYS A 165 -12.72 4.21 -9.04
N ILE A 166 -12.79 5.35 -8.35
CA ILE A 166 -11.60 6.12 -7.96
C ILE A 166 -11.35 5.99 -6.45
N VAL A 167 -10.12 5.61 -6.10
CA VAL A 167 -9.64 5.61 -4.72
C VAL A 167 -8.98 6.94 -4.39
N LYS A 168 -9.76 7.82 -3.77
CA LYS A 168 -9.30 9.14 -3.30
C LYS A 168 -8.58 9.05 -1.94
N ARG A 169 -7.98 10.16 -1.51
CA ARG A 169 -7.20 10.25 -0.25
C ARG A 169 -8.04 10.00 1.00
N ASP A 170 -9.32 10.33 0.96
CA ASP A 170 -10.30 10.18 2.03
C ASP A 170 -10.93 8.78 2.09
N ALA A 171 -10.64 7.92 1.11
CA ALA A 171 -10.99 6.52 1.22
C ALA A 171 -10.25 5.89 2.41
N GLY A 172 -10.98 5.09 3.20
CA GLY A 172 -10.39 4.37 4.33
C GLY A 172 -9.58 3.14 3.89
N ALA A 173 -9.04 2.46 4.90
CA ALA A 173 -8.39 1.15 4.75
C ALA A 173 -9.24 0.15 3.94
N ARG A 174 -8.57 -0.65 3.12
CA ARG A 174 -9.16 -1.78 2.41
C ARG A 174 -9.29 -2.94 3.38
N GLY A 175 -10.44 -3.61 3.37
CA GLY A 175 -10.65 -4.78 4.22
C GLY A 175 -9.64 -5.90 3.90
N SER A 176 -9.18 -6.62 4.92
CA SER A 176 -8.19 -7.71 4.76
C SER A 176 -8.60 -8.78 3.76
N ALA A 177 -9.88 -9.15 3.73
CA ALA A 177 -10.40 -10.09 2.72
C ALA A 177 -10.21 -9.56 1.28
N HIS A 178 -10.38 -8.26 1.05
CA HIS A 178 -10.12 -7.64 -0.25
C HIS A 178 -8.63 -7.73 -0.60
N VAL A 179 -7.74 -7.40 0.35
CA VAL A 179 -6.29 -7.53 0.16
C VAL A 179 -5.94 -8.98 -0.22
N GLN A 180 -6.36 -9.97 0.57
CA GLN A 180 -6.05 -11.38 0.35
C GLN A 180 -6.57 -11.93 -0.99
N GLN A 181 -7.77 -11.50 -1.42
CA GLN A 181 -8.40 -12.02 -2.62
C GLN A 181 -7.98 -11.29 -3.91
N LYS A 182 -7.66 -10.00 -3.81
CA LYS A 182 -7.48 -9.13 -4.98
C LYS A 182 -6.06 -8.61 -5.14
N LEU A 183 -5.37 -8.28 -4.05
CA LEU A 183 -4.06 -7.65 -4.10
C LEU A 183 -2.94 -8.66 -3.84
N TRP A 184 -3.07 -9.47 -2.80
CA TRP A 184 -2.03 -10.40 -2.35
C TRP A 184 -1.70 -11.47 -3.38
N GLN A 185 -0.42 -11.79 -3.53
CA GLN A 185 0.06 -12.91 -4.33
C GLN A 185 0.03 -14.17 -3.47
N GLN A 186 -0.94 -15.06 -3.70
CA GLN A 186 -1.24 -16.14 -2.74
C GLN A 186 -0.08 -17.09 -2.43
N THR A 187 0.88 -17.21 -3.35
CA THR A 187 2.08 -18.06 -3.24
C THR A 187 3.24 -17.40 -2.49
N GLN A 188 3.08 -16.15 -2.04
CA GLN A 188 4.12 -15.40 -1.33
C GLN A 188 3.66 -15.11 0.10
N ASP A 189 4.60 -15.21 1.02
CA ASP A 189 4.40 -14.88 2.44
C ASP A 189 4.78 -13.42 2.75
N ALA A 190 5.43 -12.75 1.80
CA ALA A 190 5.81 -11.35 1.87
C ALA A 190 5.48 -10.60 0.58
N MET A 191 5.15 -9.31 0.68
CA MET A 191 5.03 -8.39 -0.45
C MET A 191 5.49 -6.99 -0.07
N SER A 192 6.28 -6.33 -0.91
CA SER A 192 6.59 -4.91 -0.71
C SER A 192 5.34 -4.04 -0.86
N THR A 193 5.32 -2.90 -0.19
CA THR A 193 4.21 -1.93 -0.29
C THR A 193 4.11 -1.35 -1.69
N GLU A 194 5.24 -1.19 -2.39
CA GLU A 194 5.25 -0.89 -3.83
C GLU A 194 4.58 -2.02 -4.64
N ALA A 195 4.92 -3.29 -4.38
CA ALA A 195 4.32 -4.41 -5.09
C ALA A 195 2.80 -4.48 -4.87
N LEU A 196 2.30 -4.11 -3.68
CA LEU A 196 0.88 -3.98 -3.37
C LEU A 196 0.22 -2.84 -4.17
N VAL A 197 0.83 -1.66 -4.21
CA VAL A 197 0.36 -0.52 -5.01
C VAL A 197 0.33 -0.89 -6.49
N ASN A 198 1.38 -1.52 -7.00
CA ASN A 198 1.51 -1.91 -8.40
C ASN A 198 0.42 -2.90 -8.85
N GLN A 199 -0.24 -3.62 -7.94
CA GLN A 199 -1.39 -4.47 -8.29
C GLN A 199 -2.55 -3.66 -8.87
N TYR A 200 -2.80 -2.44 -8.36
CA TYR A 200 -3.84 -1.55 -8.85
C TYR A 200 -3.60 -1.15 -10.30
N ALA A 201 -2.35 -0.96 -10.70
CA ALA A 201 -2.00 -0.66 -12.09
C ALA A 201 -2.03 -1.90 -13.00
N LYS A 202 -1.68 -3.08 -12.46
CA LYS A 202 -1.58 -4.34 -13.23
C LYS A 202 -2.92 -5.01 -13.52
N LYS A 203 -3.83 -5.08 -12.54
CA LYS A 203 -5.02 -5.95 -12.59
C LYS A 203 -6.26 -5.17 -13.08
N PRO A 204 -6.79 -5.44 -14.29
CA PRO A 204 -8.02 -4.82 -14.76
C PRO A 204 -9.21 -5.07 -13.82
N GLY A 205 -10.07 -4.05 -13.67
CA GLY A 205 -11.25 -4.11 -12.81
C GLY A 205 -10.98 -3.87 -11.33
N LEU A 206 -9.76 -3.46 -10.96
CA LEU A 206 -9.51 -2.77 -9.70
C LEU A 206 -9.74 -1.27 -9.85
N ASP A 207 -10.09 -0.63 -8.75
CA ASP A 207 -10.27 0.82 -8.67
C ASP A 207 -8.96 1.57 -9.04
N TYR A 208 -9.05 2.81 -9.50
CA TYR A 208 -7.91 3.64 -9.84
C TYR A 208 -7.34 4.30 -8.58
N LEU A 209 -6.07 4.04 -8.26
CA LEU A 209 -5.43 4.59 -7.07
C LEU A 209 -4.90 6.01 -7.34
N PHE A 210 -5.59 7.02 -6.79
CA PHE A 210 -5.16 8.42 -6.88
C PHE A 210 -4.37 8.88 -5.65
N SER A 211 -4.39 8.08 -4.59
CA SER A 211 -3.62 8.34 -3.38
C SER A 211 -3.16 7.03 -2.77
N THR A 212 -1.92 7.00 -2.27
CA THR A 212 -1.39 5.85 -1.52
C THR A 212 -1.78 5.86 -0.05
N LYS A 213 -2.39 6.94 0.46
CA LYS A 213 -2.82 7.03 1.87
C LYS A 213 -3.72 5.84 2.29
N PRO A 214 -4.76 5.47 1.53
CA PRO A 214 -5.60 4.32 1.89
C PRO A 214 -4.81 3.01 1.94
N ILE A 215 -3.72 2.87 1.19
CA ILE A 215 -2.85 1.69 1.24
C ILE A 215 -2.04 1.67 2.53
N ARG A 216 -1.53 2.81 2.99
CA ARG A 216 -0.88 2.89 4.30
C ARG A 216 -1.83 2.54 5.45
N GLU A 217 -3.05 3.08 5.42
CA GLU A 217 -4.09 2.72 6.39
C GLU A 217 -4.43 1.22 6.30
N THR A 218 -4.43 0.65 5.10
CA THR A 218 -4.62 -0.80 4.89
C THR A 218 -3.51 -1.60 5.57
N VAL A 219 -2.24 -1.27 5.33
CA VAL A 219 -1.10 -1.98 5.94
C VAL A 219 -1.14 -1.87 7.47
N SER A 220 -1.38 -0.67 8.00
CA SER A 220 -1.51 -0.45 9.44
C SER A 220 -2.63 -1.32 10.05
N SER A 221 -3.79 -1.43 9.39
CA SER A 221 -4.88 -2.29 9.85
C SER A 221 -4.57 -3.79 9.70
N LEU A 222 -3.86 -4.21 8.64
CA LEU A 222 -3.41 -5.61 8.49
C LEU A 222 -2.53 -6.04 9.68
N VAL A 223 -1.58 -5.19 10.05
CA VAL A 223 -0.67 -5.46 11.18
C VAL A 223 -1.42 -5.38 12.51
N SER A 224 -2.29 -4.38 12.67
CA SER A 224 -2.99 -4.14 13.94
C SER A 224 -4.06 -5.19 14.26
N ASP A 225 -4.81 -5.61 13.24
CA ASP A 225 -6.07 -6.34 13.41
C ASP A 225 -6.04 -7.76 12.84
N HIS A 226 -5.06 -8.08 11.99
CA HIS A 226 -5.08 -9.28 11.16
C HIS A 226 -3.82 -10.15 11.26
N GLY A 227 -2.90 -9.85 12.17
CA GLY A 227 -1.75 -10.70 12.49
C GLY A 227 -0.59 -10.60 11.49
N TYR A 228 -0.64 -9.67 10.55
CA TYR A 228 0.47 -9.38 9.64
C TYR A 228 1.61 -8.71 10.41
N ALA A 229 2.81 -8.74 9.82
CA ALA A 229 3.95 -7.95 10.27
C ALA A 229 4.41 -7.01 9.15
N TYR A 230 5.06 -5.91 9.52
CA TYR A 230 5.57 -4.92 8.58
C TYR A 230 7.02 -4.59 8.89
N TRP A 231 7.86 -4.57 7.87
CA TRP A 231 9.27 -4.20 7.94
C TRP A 231 9.49 -2.85 7.28
N ASP A 232 10.10 -1.93 8.02
CA ASP A 232 10.65 -0.70 7.48
C ASP A 232 12.15 -0.87 7.22
N GLY A 233 12.51 -1.16 5.97
CA GLY A 233 13.91 -1.35 5.58
C GLY A 233 14.78 -0.09 5.58
N GLU A 234 14.20 1.10 5.72
CA GLU A 234 14.99 2.33 5.88
C GLU A 234 15.46 2.51 7.32
N SER A 235 14.57 2.26 8.28
CA SER A 235 14.88 2.38 9.71
C SER A 235 15.41 1.08 10.33
N GLY A 236 15.20 -0.07 9.68
CA GLY A 236 15.47 -1.39 10.26
C GLY A 236 14.44 -1.79 11.32
N THR A 237 13.23 -1.22 11.28
CA THR A 237 12.22 -1.44 12.32
C THR A 237 11.19 -2.49 11.91
N ALA A 238 10.96 -3.48 12.76
CA ALA A 238 9.86 -4.42 12.63
C ALA A 238 8.63 -3.95 13.41
N TYR A 239 7.49 -3.91 12.75
CA TYR A 239 6.20 -3.55 13.32
C TYR A 239 5.28 -4.77 13.38
N TRP A 240 4.81 -5.10 14.57
CA TRP A 240 3.96 -6.27 14.78
C TRP A 240 3.18 -6.21 16.09
N VAL A 241 1.89 -6.56 16.09
CA VAL A 241 1.10 -6.61 17.33
C VAL A 241 1.37 -7.92 18.07
N ARG A 242 1.75 -7.81 19.35
CA ARG A 242 2.01 -8.95 20.26
C ARG A 242 0.83 -9.91 20.33
N THR A 243 0.86 -10.92 19.49
CA THR A 243 -0.15 -11.98 19.38
C THR A 243 0.45 -13.33 19.77
N THR A 244 1.59 -13.69 19.20
CA THR A 244 2.39 -14.89 19.45
C THR A 244 3.89 -14.62 19.35
N GLU A 245 4.71 -15.19 20.23
CA GLU A 245 6.17 -15.08 20.10
C GLU A 245 6.65 -15.79 18.81
N PRO A 246 7.54 -15.18 18.00
CA PRO A 246 8.10 -15.84 16.82
C PRO A 246 8.87 -17.10 17.19
N GLU A 247 8.62 -18.20 16.48
CA GLU A 247 9.17 -19.53 16.78
C GLU A 247 10.70 -19.58 16.57
N THR A 248 11.21 -18.80 15.63
CA THR A 248 12.62 -18.81 15.24
C THR A 248 13.49 -17.83 16.03
N TRP A 249 12.92 -17.10 17.00
CA TRP A 249 13.65 -16.11 17.80
C TRP A 249 14.68 -16.76 18.75
N PRO A 250 15.99 -16.55 18.56
CA PRO A 250 17.03 -17.29 19.27
C PRO A 250 17.51 -16.55 20.53
N HIS A 251 16.60 -15.91 21.28
CA HIS A 251 16.95 -15.14 22.48
C HIS A 251 15.93 -15.34 23.62
N PRO A 252 16.38 -15.45 24.88
CA PRO A 252 15.50 -15.71 26.03
C PRO A 252 14.57 -14.54 26.36
N GLU A 253 15.04 -13.31 26.14
CA GLU A 253 14.17 -12.13 26.27
C GLU A 253 13.21 -12.03 25.08
N PRO A 254 11.93 -11.68 25.30
CA PRO A 254 10.92 -11.60 24.23
C PRO A 254 11.37 -10.70 23.08
N PHE A 255 11.06 -11.10 21.86
CA PHE A 255 11.34 -10.41 20.60
C PHE A 255 10.95 -8.94 20.66
N ALA A 256 9.75 -8.66 21.17
CA ALA A 256 9.27 -7.29 21.28
C ALA A 256 9.91 -6.45 22.41
N LYS A 257 10.99 -6.93 23.04
CA LYS A 257 11.92 -6.10 23.84
C LYS A 257 13.12 -5.61 23.02
N SER A 258 13.33 -6.14 21.81
CA SER A 258 14.33 -5.63 20.87
C SER A 258 14.13 -4.13 20.65
N PRO A 259 15.22 -3.33 20.56
CA PRO A 259 15.13 -1.90 20.24
C PRO A 259 14.58 -1.64 18.85
N ASP A 260 14.63 -2.61 17.94
CA ASP A 260 14.20 -2.49 16.55
C ASP A 260 12.77 -3.01 16.32
N VAL A 261 12.02 -3.26 17.41
CA VAL A 261 10.67 -3.82 17.32
C VAL A 261 9.65 -2.89 17.96
N GLU A 262 8.67 -2.47 17.15
CA GLU A 262 7.53 -1.67 17.57
C GLU A 262 6.25 -2.50 17.60
N THR A 263 5.56 -2.47 18.74
CA THR A 263 4.37 -3.33 18.95
C THR A 263 3.05 -2.68 18.55
N SER A 264 3.12 -1.49 17.97
CA SER A 264 1.99 -0.73 17.47
C SER A 264 2.40 0.02 16.21
N ILE A 265 1.46 0.24 15.30
CA ILE A 265 1.73 0.89 14.02
C ILE A 265 0.60 1.87 13.69
N ARG A 266 0.97 3.00 13.08
CA ARG A 266 0.05 3.99 12.51
C ARG A 266 0.22 4.05 11.00
N ASP A 267 -0.75 4.62 10.30
CA ASP A 267 -0.62 4.87 8.86
C ASP A 267 0.51 5.84 8.49
N SER A 268 0.99 6.65 9.45
CA SER A 268 2.16 7.50 9.30
C SER A 268 3.49 6.76 9.31
N ASP A 269 3.51 5.55 9.88
CA ASP A 269 4.71 4.75 10.05
C ASP A 269 4.95 3.84 8.84
N VAL A 270 3.92 3.65 8.01
CA VAL A 270 4.00 2.89 6.76
C VAL A 270 4.57 3.77 5.65
N GLN A 271 5.54 3.25 4.91
CA GLN A 271 6.06 3.90 3.72
C GLN A 271 5.74 3.07 2.45
N ILE A 272 5.81 3.72 1.28
CA ILE A 272 5.54 3.09 -0.01
C ILE A 272 6.85 2.98 -0.79
N GLY A 273 7.25 1.75 -1.12
CA GLY A 273 8.52 1.49 -1.79
C GLY A 273 8.88 0.01 -1.81
N SER A 274 10.02 -0.31 -2.45
CA SER A 274 10.54 -1.67 -2.55
C SER A 274 11.06 -2.21 -1.23
N ASP A 275 11.58 -1.32 -0.39
CA ASP A 275 12.31 -1.66 0.84
C ASP A 275 11.38 -1.80 2.06
N PHE A 276 10.09 -1.54 1.87
CA PHE A 276 9.07 -1.64 2.91
C PHE A 276 8.19 -2.85 2.63
N VAL A 277 8.20 -3.82 3.53
CA VAL A 277 7.67 -5.16 3.25
C VAL A 277 6.58 -5.53 4.24
N VAL A 278 5.48 -6.06 3.72
CA VAL A 278 4.39 -6.62 4.52
C VAL A 278 4.53 -8.13 4.49
N TYR A 279 4.53 -8.74 5.67
CA TYR A 279 4.61 -10.19 5.89
C TYR A 279 3.27 -10.71 6.41
N ARG A 280 2.90 -11.94 6.01
CA ARG A 280 1.65 -12.58 6.44
C ARG A 280 1.58 -12.80 7.95
N ASP A 281 2.72 -13.03 8.56
CA ASP A 281 2.90 -13.27 9.98
C ASP A 281 4.30 -12.82 10.41
N ILE A 282 4.54 -12.89 11.71
CA ILE A 282 5.81 -12.46 12.30
C ILE A 282 6.95 -13.44 12.01
N ASP A 283 6.67 -14.73 11.91
CA ASP A 283 7.69 -15.75 11.66
C ASP A 283 8.34 -15.52 10.29
N ALA A 284 7.55 -15.24 9.25
CA ALA A 284 8.08 -14.91 7.93
C ALA A 284 8.95 -13.64 7.93
N LEU A 285 8.60 -12.63 8.73
CA LEU A 285 9.43 -11.42 8.85
C LEU A 285 10.75 -11.74 9.55
N VAL A 286 10.70 -12.46 10.67
CA VAL A 286 11.89 -12.82 11.44
C VAL A 286 12.80 -13.71 10.60
N ASP A 287 12.27 -14.68 9.87
CA ASP A 287 13.08 -15.56 9.02
C ASP A 287 13.88 -14.78 7.95
N ASP A 288 13.31 -13.71 7.39
CA ASP A 288 13.97 -12.88 6.38
C ASP A 288 14.94 -11.84 6.98
N HIS A 289 14.68 -11.33 8.20
CA HIS A 289 15.40 -10.19 8.79
C HIS A 289 16.08 -10.46 10.14
N LEU A 290 16.14 -11.72 10.60
CA LEU A 290 16.70 -12.06 11.92
C LEU A 290 18.13 -11.53 12.14
N ASP A 291 18.95 -11.55 11.10
CA ASP A 291 20.35 -11.07 11.17
C ASP A 291 20.45 -9.54 11.17
N GLU A 292 19.39 -8.82 10.82
CA GLU A 292 19.31 -7.36 10.80
C GLU A 292 18.74 -6.78 12.10
N ILE A 293 18.03 -7.59 12.90
CA ILE A 293 17.34 -7.15 14.12
C ILE A 293 18.26 -7.29 15.35
N ASP A 294 18.49 -6.18 16.04
CA ASP A 294 19.30 -6.17 17.26
C ASP A 294 18.62 -6.94 18.39
N ARG A 295 19.43 -7.68 19.15
CA ARG A 295 18.97 -8.42 20.32
C ARG A 295 18.85 -7.48 21.51
N PRO A 296 17.80 -7.62 22.34
CA PRO A 296 17.70 -6.88 23.57
C PRO A 296 18.87 -7.21 24.50
N GLU A 297 19.27 -6.23 25.32
CA GLU A 297 20.24 -6.47 26.38
C GLU A 297 19.70 -7.55 27.33
N GLN A 298 20.54 -8.55 27.63
CA GLN A 298 20.20 -9.57 28.62
C GLN A 298 20.13 -8.93 30.01
N THR A 299 19.10 -9.28 30.76
CA THR A 299 18.99 -8.81 32.14
C THR A 299 19.98 -9.57 33.00
N VAL A 300 21.03 -8.91 33.48
CA VAL A 300 22.03 -9.51 34.37
C VAL A 300 21.80 -9.01 35.79
N ALA A 301 21.61 -9.94 36.73
CA ALA A 301 21.62 -9.64 38.15
C ALA A 301 22.80 -10.30 38.85
N THR A 302 22.94 -10.01 40.14
CA THR A 302 23.99 -10.57 40.97
C THR A 302 23.38 -11.55 41.97
N CYS A 303 23.97 -12.75 42.07
CA CYS A 303 23.60 -13.74 43.07
C CYS A 303 23.82 -13.16 44.47
N ALA A 304 22.76 -13.18 45.30
CA ALA A 304 22.79 -12.61 46.63
C ALA A 304 23.75 -13.33 47.61
N GLU A 305 24.14 -14.57 47.33
CA GLU A 305 25.07 -15.35 48.17
C GLU A 305 26.54 -15.20 47.75
N CYS A 306 26.84 -15.44 46.48
CA CYS A 306 28.22 -15.55 46.00
C CYS A 306 28.69 -14.38 45.13
N GLY A 307 27.78 -13.48 44.73
CA GLY A 307 28.12 -12.36 43.86
C GLY A 307 28.30 -12.74 42.39
N ALA A 308 28.05 -14.00 42.00
CA ALA A 308 28.12 -14.42 40.60
C ALA A 308 27.03 -13.73 39.76
N GLU A 309 27.32 -13.51 38.48
CA GLU A 309 26.32 -13.02 37.53
C GLU A 309 25.23 -14.07 37.33
N VAL A 310 23.98 -13.61 37.36
CA VAL A 310 22.78 -14.40 37.09
C VAL A 310 22.15 -13.80 35.85
N GLU A 311 22.27 -14.50 34.73
CA GLU A 311 21.67 -14.12 33.46
C GLU A 311 20.18 -14.43 33.48
N ASN A 312 19.36 -13.47 33.05
CA ASN A 312 17.89 -13.52 32.96
C ASN A 312 17.23 -14.09 34.23
N PRO A 313 17.41 -13.44 35.39
CA PRO A 313 16.91 -13.96 36.65
C PRO A 313 15.36 -13.99 36.67
N GLU A 314 14.78 -15.16 36.96
CA GLU A 314 13.33 -15.31 37.10
C GLU A 314 12.87 -15.02 38.54
N GLY A 315 11.69 -14.41 38.70
CA GLY A 315 11.06 -14.16 40.00
C GLY A 315 11.32 -12.76 40.56
N SER A 316 11.33 -12.62 41.90
CA SER A 316 11.57 -11.35 42.59
C SER A 316 12.86 -11.40 43.38
N GLU A 317 13.58 -10.27 43.46
CA GLU A 317 14.77 -10.13 44.30
C GLU A 317 14.56 -10.65 45.73
N PRO A 318 15.58 -11.28 46.35
CA PRO A 318 16.94 -11.47 45.83
C PRO A 318 17.08 -12.66 44.86
N TYR A 319 17.98 -12.53 43.87
CA TYR A 319 18.26 -13.58 42.87
C TYR A 319 19.42 -14.49 43.27
N TYR A 320 19.41 -15.73 42.78
CA TYR A 320 20.39 -16.77 43.10
C TYR A 320 20.87 -17.47 41.81
N CYS A 321 22.18 -17.72 41.69
CA CYS A 321 22.72 -18.52 40.57
C CYS A 321 22.37 -20.01 40.75
N GLU A 322 22.54 -20.83 39.71
CA GLU A 322 22.17 -22.25 39.71
C GLU A 322 22.68 -23.04 40.92
N GLU A 323 23.89 -22.75 41.40
CA GLU A 323 24.48 -23.43 42.58
C GLU A 323 23.81 -23.05 43.91
N HIS A 324 23.15 -21.88 43.96
CA HIS A 324 22.48 -21.35 45.15
C HIS A 324 20.95 -21.30 45.01
N GLN A 325 20.40 -21.77 43.90
CA GLN A 325 18.97 -22.04 43.79
C GLN A 325 18.68 -23.22 44.72
N SER A 326 18.10 -22.93 45.90
CA SER A 326 17.75 -23.97 46.84
C SER A 326 16.68 -24.87 46.19
N ASP A 327 17.00 -26.15 45.97
CA ASP A 327 16.03 -27.21 45.67
C ASP A 327 14.95 -27.19 46.76
N THR A 328 13.92 -26.38 46.52
CA THR A 328 12.80 -26.23 47.44
C THR A 328 11.77 -27.26 47.10
N THR A 329 12.17 -28.53 46.95
CA THR A 329 11.24 -29.65 46.99
C THR A 329 11.74 -30.66 48.02
N CYS A 330 10.95 -30.84 49.08
CA CYS A 330 11.23 -31.85 50.09
C CYS A 330 11.16 -33.25 49.45
N SER A 331 12.29 -33.94 49.33
CA SER A 331 12.42 -35.28 48.72
C SER A 331 11.60 -36.39 49.41
N SER A 332 10.97 -36.10 50.56
CA SER A 332 10.09 -37.02 51.29
C SER A 332 8.58 -36.76 51.07
N CYS A 333 8.18 -35.55 50.67
CA CYS A 333 6.75 -35.21 50.54
C CYS A 333 6.37 -34.31 49.35
N GLY A 334 7.33 -33.86 48.54
CA GLY A 334 7.10 -33.16 47.27
C GLY A 334 6.50 -31.75 47.37
N LYS A 335 6.53 -31.11 48.55
CA LYS A 335 6.02 -29.74 48.73
C LYS A 335 7.13 -28.70 48.74
N GLU A 336 6.85 -27.55 48.14
CA GLU A 336 7.69 -26.36 48.20
C GLU A 336 7.68 -25.74 49.60
N VAL A 337 8.87 -25.42 50.11
CA VAL A 337 9.05 -24.80 51.43
C VAL A 337 9.78 -23.49 51.28
N ALA A 338 9.19 -22.39 51.76
CA ALA A 338 9.82 -21.07 51.75
C ALA A 338 11.10 -21.08 52.61
N ALA A 339 12.17 -20.49 52.10
CA ALA A 339 13.56 -20.58 52.56
C ALA A 339 13.89 -20.04 53.98
N SER A 340 12.92 -19.87 54.87
CA SER A 340 13.11 -19.29 56.20
C SER A 340 12.59 -20.17 57.34
N SER A 341 12.99 -21.44 57.37
CA SER A 341 13.14 -22.20 58.64
C SER A 341 13.77 -23.58 58.44
N CYS A 342 15.08 -23.63 58.24
CA CYS A 342 15.84 -24.86 58.48
C CYS A 342 16.63 -24.70 59.79
N TRP A 343 15.95 -24.89 60.93
CA TRP A 343 16.64 -25.10 62.20
C TRP A 343 17.15 -26.55 62.22
N THR A 344 18.47 -26.70 62.27
CA THR A 344 19.17 -27.98 62.34
C THR A 344 18.86 -28.71 63.66
N HIS A 345 18.07 -29.78 63.59
CA HIS A 345 18.02 -30.79 64.66
C HIS A 345 19.18 -31.78 64.47
N ALA A 346 20.39 -31.32 64.77
CA ALA A 346 21.56 -32.18 64.85
C ALA A 346 22.49 -31.67 65.96
N ASP A 347 22.07 -31.82 67.23
CA ASP A 347 22.96 -32.04 68.39
C ASP A 347 22.17 -32.03 69.70
N ALA A 348 21.64 -33.19 70.11
CA ALA A 348 21.23 -33.45 71.50
C ALA A 348 21.04 -34.95 71.76
N ALA A 349 22.09 -35.76 71.57
CA ALA A 349 22.08 -37.15 72.01
C ALA A 349 23.48 -37.65 72.37
N ARG A 350 24.09 -37.08 73.43
CA ARG A 350 25.24 -37.67 74.16
C ARG A 350 25.46 -36.95 75.49
N ASN A 351 24.62 -37.23 76.49
CA ASN A 351 24.98 -37.36 77.92
C ASN A 351 23.73 -37.36 78.80
N ALA A 352 23.15 -38.54 79.02
CA ALA A 352 22.30 -38.82 80.17
C ALA A 352 22.20 -40.34 80.37
N SER A 353 23.33 -41.01 80.61
CA SER A 353 23.35 -42.39 81.08
C SER A 353 24.27 -42.48 82.29
N GLN A 354 23.76 -42.03 83.45
CA GLN A 354 24.18 -42.53 84.76
C GLN A 354 23.29 -41.91 85.84
N THR A 355 22.21 -42.60 86.19
CA THR A 355 21.71 -42.63 87.57
C THR A 355 20.94 -43.94 87.81
N ASN A 356 21.64 -44.83 88.51
CA ASN A 356 21.13 -45.72 89.57
C ASN A 356 20.43 -47.04 89.19
N PRO A 357 20.99 -48.18 89.66
CA PRO A 357 20.19 -49.28 90.19
C PRO A 357 20.44 -49.41 91.71
N GLY A 358 19.36 -49.30 92.49
CA GLY A 358 19.40 -49.62 93.90
C GLY A 358 19.51 -51.13 94.15
N ARG A 359 20.27 -51.54 95.17
CA ARG A 359 19.78 -52.37 96.30
C ARG A 359 20.91 -52.81 97.25
N ARG A 360 20.65 -52.54 98.55
CA ARG A 360 20.83 -53.40 99.75
C ARG A 360 22.24 -53.75 100.28
N ALA A 361 22.49 -53.28 101.51
CA ALA A 361 22.55 -54.07 102.77
C ALA A 361 23.83 -53.96 103.62
N ARG A 362 23.59 -53.68 104.92
CA ARG A 362 24.35 -54.05 106.13
C ARG A 362 25.74 -53.42 106.36
N ARG A 363 25.84 -52.55 107.36
CA ARG A 363 26.07 -52.92 108.78
C ARG A 363 25.68 -51.76 109.68
#